data_AF-A0A969YNI2-F1
#
_entry.id   AF-A0A969YNI2-F1
#
_cell.length_a   1.000
_cell.length_b   1.000
_cell.length_c   1.000
_cell.angle_alpha   90.00
_cell.angle_beta   90.00
_cell.angle_gamma   90.00
#
_symmetry.space_group_name_H-M   'P 1'
#
loop_
_entity.id
_entity.type
_entity.pdbx_description
1 polymer ?
#
loop_
_entity_poly.entity_id
_entity_poly.type
_entity_poly.pdbx_seq_one_letter_code
_entity_poly.pdbx_strand_id
1 'polypeptide(L)'
;MDDLRRVTRLIAALSGAEYLTTFCETWHDITQKWCLESDWKIAGIFPGNFIRWQGENEEYRGCTVHFYKFNGDGEEYSTKPEEWRLAPALRRVWEVIEAVNRESKRRR
;
A
#
# COMPACT_ATOMS: atom_id res chain seq x y z
N MET A 1 -3.69 18.77 1.08
CA MET A 1 -2.82 17.59 1.31
C MET A 1 -2.34 17.47 2.75
N ASP A 2 -2.10 18.58 3.44
CA ASP A 2 -1.71 18.57 4.86
C ASP A 2 -2.83 18.06 5.79
N ASP A 3 -4.10 18.33 5.47
CA ASP A 3 -5.22 17.78 6.21
C ASP A 3 -5.30 16.26 6.14
N LEU A 4 -5.03 15.66 4.98
CA LEU A 4 -5.03 14.20 4.83
C LEU A 4 -3.91 13.57 5.68
N ARG A 5 -2.71 14.14 5.65
CA ARG A 5 -1.59 13.71 6.51
C ARG A 5 -1.96 13.82 7.99
N ARG A 6 -2.61 14.92 8.38
CA ARG A 6 -3.08 15.14 9.75
C ARG A 6 -4.11 14.09 10.16
N VAL A 7 -5.12 13.83 9.34
CA VAL A 7 -6.15 12.82 9.61
C VAL A 7 -5.54 11.43 9.73
N THR A 8 -4.66 11.03 8.81
CA THR A 8 -3.98 9.73 8.88
C THR A 8 -3.17 9.57 10.17
N ARG A 9 -2.42 10.61 10.58
CA ARG A 9 -1.66 10.61 11.85
C ARG A 9 -2.57 10.54 13.08
N LEU A 10 -3.69 11.25 13.07
CA LEU A 10 -4.66 11.21 14.17
C LEU A 10 -5.33 9.84 14.28
N ILE A 11 -5.74 9.24 13.18
CA ILE A 11 -6.29 7.88 13.17
C ILE A 11 -5.28 6.91 13.77
N ALA A 12 -4.04 6.93 13.30
CA ALA A 12 -2.98 6.07 13.82
C ALA A 12 -2.77 6.24 15.33
N ALA A 13 -2.61 7.49 15.78
CA ALA A 13 -2.32 7.79 17.18
C ALA A 13 -3.47 7.44 18.12
N LEU A 14 -4.72 7.74 17.73
CA LEU A 14 -5.88 7.52 18.59
C LEU A 14 -6.35 6.07 18.60
N SER A 15 -6.14 5.32 17.52
CA SER A 15 -6.51 3.90 17.45
C SER A 15 -5.41 2.96 17.93
N GLY A 16 -4.16 3.43 18.00
CA GLY A 16 -3.00 2.57 18.19
C GLY A 16 -2.67 1.71 16.97
N ALA A 17 -3.16 2.07 15.78
CA ALA A 17 -2.92 1.29 14.56
C ALA A 17 -1.44 1.34 14.13
N GLU A 18 -0.77 0.20 14.23
CA GLU A 18 0.63 -0.02 13.84
C GLU A 18 0.82 -0.22 12.34
N TYR A 19 -0.27 -0.48 11.62
CA TYR A 19 -0.28 -0.72 10.19
C TYR A 19 -1.50 -0.07 9.53
N LEU A 20 -1.25 0.65 8.44
CA LEU A 20 -2.27 1.25 7.59
C LEU A 20 -2.14 0.70 6.17
N THR A 21 -3.26 0.50 5.50
CA THR A 21 -3.33 0.12 4.09
C THR A 21 -4.34 0.99 3.35
N THR A 22 -4.09 1.24 2.07
CA THR A 22 -5.04 1.88 1.17
C THR A 22 -4.93 1.33 -0.24
N PHE A 23 -6.04 1.38 -0.98
CA PHE A 23 -6.11 1.07 -2.40
C PHE A 23 -6.32 2.36 -3.18
N CYS A 24 -5.47 2.59 -4.18
CA CYS A 24 -5.61 3.72 -5.10
C CYS A 24 -5.84 3.20 -6.51
N GLU A 25 -6.92 3.61 -7.15
CA GLU A 25 -7.16 3.33 -8.57
C GLU A 25 -6.00 3.85 -9.45
N THR A 26 -5.68 3.13 -10.52
CA THR A 26 -4.51 3.43 -11.37
C THR A 26 -4.61 4.77 -12.10
N TRP A 27 -5.82 5.31 -12.29
CA TRP A 27 -6.03 6.63 -12.92
C TRP A 27 -5.92 7.82 -11.95
N HIS A 28 -5.74 7.59 -10.65
CA HIS A 28 -5.57 8.66 -9.64
C HIS A 28 -4.10 8.94 -9.30
N ASP A 29 -3.34 9.46 -10.25
CA ASP A 29 -1.89 9.69 -10.12
C ASP A 29 -1.53 10.68 -8.98
N ILE A 30 -2.38 11.68 -8.71
CA ILE A 30 -2.20 12.64 -7.61
C ILE A 30 -2.15 11.92 -6.25
N THR A 31 -3.06 10.97 -6.01
CA THR A 31 -3.11 10.22 -4.75
C THR A 31 -1.95 9.23 -4.67
N GLN A 32 -1.55 8.63 -5.80
CA GLN A 32 -0.37 7.75 -5.85
C GLN A 32 0.91 8.52 -5.50
N LYS A 33 1.11 9.72 -6.07
CA LYS A 33 2.24 10.60 -5.74
C LYS A 33 2.25 10.95 -4.26
N TRP A 34 1.10 11.29 -3.69
CA TRP A 34 1.01 11.58 -2.25
C TRP A 34 1.43 10.41 -1.37
N CYS A 35 0.98 9.18 -1.68
CA CYS A 35 1.42 7.97 -0.99
C CYS A 35 2.95 7.84 -1.08
N LEU A 36 3.48 7.93 -2.31
CA LEU A 36 4.91 7.85 -2.61
C LEU A 36 5.75 8.99 -2.02
N GLU A 37 5.14 10.08 -1.58
CA GLU A 37 5.79 11.21 -0.87
C GLU A 37 5.59 11.16 0.66
N SER A 38 4.65 10.34 1.18
CA SER A 38 4.21 10.38 2.60
C SER A 38 4.49 9.09 3.40
N ASP A 39 5.65 8.47 3.12
CA ASP A 39 6.20 7.20 3.67
C ASP A 39 5.35 5.95 3.45
N TRP A 40 4.38 6.00 2.55
CA TRP A 40 3.71 4.77 2.14
C TRP A 40 4.63 3.99 1.20
N LYS A 41 4.57 2.67 1.32
CA LYS A 41 5.26 1.68 0.50
C LYS A 41 4.23 0.98 -0.37
N ILE A 42 4.62 0.60 -1.59
CA ILE A 42 3.82 -0.25 -2.47
C ILE A 42 3.80 -1.67 -1.88
N ALA A 43 2.63 -2.27 -1.74
CA ALA A 43 2.44 -3.69 -1.39
C ALA A 43 2.01 -4.54 -2.59
N GLY A 44 1.52 -3.93 -3.67
CA GLY A 44 1.20 -4.65 -4.90
C GLY A 44 0.33 -3.87 -5.86
N ILE A 45 0.04 -4.49 -7.00
CA ILE A 45 -0.92 -4.00 -8.00
C ILE A 45 -1.97 -5.09 -8.17
N PHE A 46 -3.23 -4.74 -7.94
CA PHE A 46 -4.36 -5.63 -8.08
C PHE A 46 -5.04 -5.37 -9.42
N PRO A 47 -5.06 -6.35 -10.34
CA PRO A 47 -5.75 -6.19 -11.61
C PRO A 47 -7.26 -6.00 -11.39
N GLY A 48 -7.88 -5.21 -12.25
CA GLY A 48 -9.30 -4.85 -12.19
C GLY A 48 -10.28 -5.98 -12.53
N ASN A 49 -9.92 -7.23 -12.25
CA ASN A 49 -10.72 -8.39 -12.68
C ASN A 49 -11.74 -8.84 -11.61
N PHE A 50 -12.00 -8.01 -10.59
CA PHE A 50 -12.95 -8.32 -9.53
C PHE A 50 -14.25 -7.52 -9.74
N ILE A 51 -15.35 -8.24 -9.95
CA ILE A 51 -16.70 -7.68 -9.87
C ILE A 51 -17.04 -7.54 -8.39
N ARG A 52 -17.29 -6.32 -7.90
CA ARG A 52 -17.97 -6.15 -6.61
C ARG A 52 -19.45 -6.06 -6.86
N TRP A 53 -20.21 -6.91 -6.16
CA TRP A 53 -21.65 -6.87 -6.18
C TRP A 53 -22.13 -5.82 -5.16
N GLN A 54 -22.74 -4.75 -5.64
CA GLN A 54 -23.58 -3.89 -4.82
C GLN A 54 -24.97 -3.80 -5.46
N GLY A 55 -25.91 -4.60 -4.97
CA GLY A 55 -27.24 -4.73 -5.57
C GLY A 55 -27.18 -5.36 -6.97
N GLU A 56 -27.91 -4.79 -7.93
CA GLU A 56 -27.96 -5.27 -9.32
C GLU A 56 -26.86 -4.69 -10.22
N ASN A 57 -25.94 -3.88 -9.67
CA ASN A 57 -24.86 -3.28 -10.45
C ASN A 57 -23.59 -4.15 -10.37
N GLU A 58 -23.18 -4.69 -11.52
CA GLU A 58 -21.84 -5.23 -11.72
C GLU A 58 -20.85 -4.06 -11.78
N GLU A 59 -20.22 -3.72 -10.66
CA GLU A 59 -19.14 -2.73 -10.67
C GLU A 59 -17.81 -3.41 -11.01
N TYR A 60 -17.26 -3.06 -12.18
CA TYR A 60 -15.89 -3.42 -12.54
C TYR A 60 -14.94 -2.62 -11.65
N ARG A 61 -14.17 -3.28 -10.78
CA ARG A 61 -13.09 -2.57 -10.11
C ARG A 61 -12.01 -2.21 -11.12
N GLY A 62 -11.53 -0.97 -11.06
CA GLY A 62 -10.31 -0.62 -11.76
C GLY A 62 -9.11 -1.41 -11.25
N CYS A 63 -8.05 -1.39 -12.05
CA CYS A 63 -6.75 -1.79 -11.55
C CYS A 63 -6.36 -0.84 -10.41
N THR A 64 -5.93 -1.38 -9.28
CA THR A 64 -5.56 -0.57 -8.11
C THR A 64 -4.14 -0.84 -7.67
N VAL A 65 -3.45 0.19 -7.21
CA VAL A 65 -2.19 0.09 -6.49
C VAL A 65 -2.50 0.01 -4.99
N HIS A 66 -2.00 -1.02 -4.34
CA HIS A 66 -2.09 -1.19 -2.90
C HIS A 66 -0.87 -0.60 -2.23
N PHE A 67 -1.11 0.30 -1.30
CA PHE A 67 -0.10 0.93 -0.47
C PHE A 67 -0.26 0.54 0.98
N TYR A 68 0.85 0.52 1.71
CA TYR A 68 0.85 0.33 3.15
C TYR A 68 1.83 1.28 3.85
N LYS A 69 1.62 1.47 5.15
CA LYS A 69 2.51 2.23 6.02
C LYS A 69 2.53 1.60 7.41
N PHE A 70 3.73 1.39 7.94
CA PHE A 70 3.91 1.08 9.35
C PHE A 70 3.92 2.37 10.18
N ASN A 71 3.36 2.32 11.38
CA ASN A 71 3.40 3.39 12.37
C ASN A 71 4.06 2.87 13.65
N GLY A 72 4.82 3.74 14.33
CA GLY A 72 5.57 3.35 15.52
C GLY A 72 6.47 2.14 15.22
N ASP A 73 6.41 1.14 16.09
CA ASP A 73 7.21 -0.07 16.02
C ASP A 73 6.56 -1.19 15.19
N GLY A 74 5.49 -0.87 14.44
CA GLY A 74 4.73 -1.87 13.67
C GLY A 74 5.55 -2.67 12.65
N GLU A 75 6.65 -2.10 12.13
CA GLU A 75 7.58 -2.82 11.26
C GLU A 75 8.35 -3.91 12.03
N GLU A 76 8.65 -3.70 13.30
CA GLU A 76 9.43 -4.63 14.14
C GLU A 76 8.65 -5.92 14.46
N TYR A 77 7.32 -5.81 14.53
CA TYR A 77 6.42 -6.95 14.76
C TYR A 77 6.03 -7.69 13.47
N SER A 78 6.47 -7.19 12.30
CA SER A 78 6.17 -7.83 11.03
C SER A 78 7.10 -9.02 10.76
N THR A 79 6.57 -10.05 10.09
CA THR A 79 7.40 -11.18 9.66
C THR A 79 8.42 -10.71 8.62
N LYS A 80 9.65 -11.19 8.75
CA LYS A 80 10.75 -10.80 7.87
C LYS A 80 10.71 -11.63 6.58
N PRO A 81 11.18 -11.08 5.45
CA PRO A 81 11.20 -11.82 4.18
C PRO A 81 11.92 -13.16 4.24
N GLU A 82 12.92 -13.30 5.11
CA GLU A 82 13.68 -14.54 5.33
C GLU A 82 12.82 -15.66 5.92
N GLU A 83 11.73 -15.32 6.61
CA GLU A 83 10.79 -16.26 7.23
C GLU A 83 9.75 -16.79 6.22
N TRP A 84 9.65 -16.16 5.04
CA TRP A 84 8.60 -16.48 4.07
C TRP A 84 8.97 -17.64 3.15
N ARG A 85 8.03 -18.58 3.00
CA ARG A 85 8.11 -19.71 2.06
C ARG A 85 7.43 -19.37 0.73
N LEU A 86 7.97 -18.38 0.02
CA LEU A 86 7.45 -17.97 -1.29
C LEU A 86 7.95 -18.89 -2.42
N ALA A 87 7.07 -19.19 -3.38
CA ALA A 87 7.48 -19.76 -4.65
C ALA A 87 8.44 -18.80 -5.40
N PRO A 88 9.40 -19.29 -6.21
CA PRO A 88 10.39 -18.44 -6.87
C PRO A 88 9.81 -17.29 -7.68
N ALA A 89 8.68 -17.50 -8.35
CA ALA A 89 8.00 -16.44 -9.11
C ALA A 89 7.49 -15.31 -8.23
N LEU A 90 6.93 -15.63 -7.05
CA LEU A 90 6.42 -14.64 -6.11
C LEU A 90 7.55 -13.89 -5.39
N ARG A 91 8.67 -14.57 -5.14
CA ARG A 91 9.88 -13.93 -4.60
C ARG A 91 10.40 -12.83 -5.53
N ARG A 92 10.42 -13.08 -6.85
CA ARG A 92 10.79 -12.05 -7.84
C ARG A 92 9.86 -10.84 -7.81
N VAL A 93 8.55 -11.06 -7.66
CA VAL A 93 7.59 -9.96 -7.53
C VAL A 93 7.90 -9.11 -6.30
N TRP A 94 8.16 -9.76 -5.15
CA TRP A 94 8.55 -9.07 -3.93
C TRP A 94 9.85 -8.25 -4.10
N GLU A 95 10.89 -8.84 -4.69
CA GLU A 95 12.18 -8.17 -4.93
C GLU A 95 12.02 -6.90 -5.78
N VAL A 96 11.14 -6.94 -6.80
CA VAL A 96 10.82 -5.77 -7.63
C VAL A 96 10.10 -4.69 -6.81
N ILE A 97 9.08 -5.07 -6.05
CA ILE A 97 8.33 -4.13 -5.19
C ILE A 97 9.27 -3.46 -4.18
N GLU A 98 10.14 -4.24 -3.55
CA GLU A 98 11.08 -3.77 -2.54
C GLU A 98 12.16 -2.86 -3.15
N ALA A 99 12.67 -3.16 -4.34
CA ALA A 99 13.54 -2.27 -5.09
C ALA A 99 12.89 -0.91 -5.38
N VAL A 100 11.66 -0.90 -5.89
CA VAL A 100 10.90 0.34 -6.17
C VAL A 100 10.67 1.16 -4.89
N ASN A 101 10.33 0.50 -3.79
CA ASN A 101 10.15 1.16 -2.49
C ASN A 101 11.45 1.81 -1.99
N ARG A 102 12.61 1.16 -2.17
CA ARG A 102 13.92 1.74 -1.81
C ARG A 102 14.27 2.95 -2.67
N GLU A 103 14.03 2.89 -3.97
CA GLU A 103 14.27 4.01 -4.88
C GLU A 103 13.40 5.21 -4.54
N SER A 104 12.12 4.97 -4.24
CA SER A 104 11.18 6.01 -3.83
C SER A 104 11.61 6.71 -2.55
N LYS A 105 12.23 5.98 -1.60
CA LYS A 105 12.79 6.56 -0.37
C LYS A 105 14.01 7.44 -0.62
N ARG A 106 14.85 7.11 -1.62
CA ARG A 106 16.08 7.87 -1.95
C ARG A 106 15.82 9.20 -2.68
N ARG A 107 14.65 9.37 -3.28
CA ARG A 107 14.25 10.59 -4.01
C ARG A 107 13.61 11.67 -3.12
N ARG A 108 13.52 11.42 -1.81
CA ARG A 108 13.01 12.36 -0.79
C ARG A 108 14.16 12.89 0.04
#